data_AF-A0A7X2D2Q7-F1
#
_entry.id   AF-A0A7X2D2Q7-F1
#
_cell.length_a   1.000
_cell.length_b   1.000
_cell.length_c   1.000
_cell.angle_alpha   90.00
_cell.angle_beta   90.00
_cell.angle_gamma   90.00
#
_symmetry.space_group_name_H-M   'P 1'
#
loop_
_entity.id
_entity.type
_entity.pdbx_description
1 polymer ?
#
loop_
_entity_poly.entity_id
_entity_poly.type
_entity_poly.pdbx_seq_one_letter_code
_entity_poly.pdbx_strand_id
1 'polypeptide(L)'
;MVKGILGAAGLAAVMTFGAAGGAQAAMATCPDTAATDDREFSLASADVASIGCYAFGDGNDKLDKLPGFTGTLLDKSDSNSDGTMPLLLGKTDENDLQSGLYGTFSFIVPTGYDTLYISFKSGQGGKKNDGNPDYAAFSVDVAALALSTLSFNWAIGSGHEDSPYTAFNAIDSDLNQALSHVSVYGDPSVVPLPAAGWFLLTALVGLAGTRWLNKGRAAA
;
A
#
# COMPACT_ATOMS: atom_id res chain seq x y z
N MET A 1 -76.46 -1.33 -2.32
CA MET A 1 -76.28 -0.16 -3.19
C MET A 1 -75.13 0.66 -2.64
N VAL A 2 -74.15 1.01 -3.49
CA VAL A 2 -73.13 2.08 -3.33
C VAL A 2 -71.94 1.75 -2.40
N LYS A 3 -70.80 1.30 -2.97
CA LYS A 3 -69.52 2.04 -3.26
C LYS A 3 -68.83 2.50 -1.96
N GLY A 4 -67.64 2.05 -1.56
CA GLY A 4 -66.44 1.69 -2.33
C GLY A 4 -65.40 2.79 -2.12
N ILE A 5 -64.30 2.53 -1.40
CA ILE A 5 -63.09 3.38 -1.42
C ILE A 5 -61.87 2.45 -1.27
N LEU A 6 -61.29 2.06 -2.40
CA LEU A 6 -59.92 1.54 -2.48
C LEU A 6 -58.97 2.72 -2.21
N GLY A 7 -58.28 2.72 -1.08
CA GLY A 7 -57.18 3.63 -0.80
C GLY A 7 -55.94 3.16 -1.56
N ALA A 8 -55.58 3.87 -2.63
CA ALA A 8 -54.35 3.64 -3.37
C ALA A 8 -53.14 4.04 -2.50
N ALA A 9 -52.36 3.06 -2.06
CA ALA A 9 -51.05 3.28 -1.48
C ALA A 9 -50.08 3.68 -2.61
N GLY A 10 -49.83 4.98 -2.74
CA GLY A 10 -48.83 5.51 -3.65
C GLY A 10 -47.43 5.17 -3.15
N LEU A 11 -46.79 4.19 -3.80
CA LEU A 11 -45.38 3.87 -3.58
C LEU A 11 -44.54 4.99 -4.23
N ALA A 12 -44.06 5.93 -3.43
CA ALA A 12 -43.12 6.96 -3.89
C ALA A 12 -41.74 6.32 -4.08
N ALA A 13 -41.40 5.96 -5.32
CA ALA A 13 -40.06 5.56 -5.70
C ALA A 13 -39.15 6.79 -5.71
N VAL A 14 -38.43 7.02 -4.60
CA VAL A 14 -37.35 8.01 -4.53
C VAL A 14 -36.19 7.46 -5.35
N MET A 15 -36.06 7.92 -6.60
CA MET A 15 -34.87 7.67 -7.41
C MET A 15 -33.74 8.57 -6.90
N THR A 16 -32.92 8.06 -5.98
CA THR A 16 -31.64 8.67 -5.66
C THR A 16 -30.70 8.50 -6.84
N PHE A 17 -30.55 9.55 -7.66
CA PHE A 17 -29.43 9.66 -8.58
C PHE A 17 -28.16 9.84 -7.74
N GLY A 18 -27.52 8.73 -7.40
CA GLY A 18 -26.17 8.75 -6.86
C GLY A 18 -25.25 9.35 -7.90
N ALA A 19 -24.68 10.52 -7.61
CA ALA A 19 -23.59 11.06 -8.40
C ALA A 19 -22.45 10.04 -8.36
N ALA A 20 -22.13 9.45 -9.50
CA ALA A 20 -20.91 8.67 -9.65
C ALA A 20 -19.75 9.66 -9.55
N GLY A 21 -19.27 9.89 -8.32
CA GLY A 21 -17.97 10.53 -8.12
C GLY A 21 -16.93 9.63 -8.74
N GLY A 22 -16.27 10.10 -9.80
CA GLY A 22 -15.08 9.41 -10.30
C GLY A 22 -14.08 9.33 -9.16
N ALA A 23 -13.64 8.12 -8.83
CA ALA A 23 -12.56 7.93 -7.86
C ALA A 23 -11.34 8.71 -8.36
N GLN A 24 -10.89 9.69 -7.58
CA GLN A 24 -9.65 10.40 -7.86
C GLN A 24 -8.49 9.49 -7.43
N ALA A 25 -7.44 9.43 -8.25
CA ALA A 25 -6.26 8.68 -7.88
C ALA A 25 -5.66 9.25 -6.59
N ALA A 26 -5.39 8.38 -5.61
CA ALA A 26 -4.61 8.77 -4.46
C ALA A 26 -3.17 9.00 -4.91
N MET A 27 -2.59 10.11 -4.47
CA MET A 27 -1.22 10.49 -4.74
C MET A 27 -0.59 10.90 -3.41
N ALA A 28 0.62 10.42 -3.15
CA ALA A 28 1.45 10.90 -2.08
C ALA A 28 2.79 11.31 -2.66
N THR A 29 3.34 12.36 -2.08
CA THR A 29 4.67 12.83 -2.40
C THR A 29 5.49 12.87 -1.12
N CYS A 30 6.74 12.43 -1.21
CA CYS A 30 7.72 12.52 -0.13
C CYS A 30 8.76 13.61 -0.43
N PRO A 31 8.51 14.86 -0.01
CA PRO A 31 9.57 15.86 0.21
C PRO A 31 9.37 16.73 1.47
N ASP A 32 10.44 17.41 1.93
CA ASP A 32 10.45 18.73 2.62
C ASP A 32 11.74 18.95 3.45
N THR A 33 12.92 18.98 2.83
CA THR A 33 13.90 19.98 3.28
C THR A 33 13.81 21.16 2.33
N ALA A 34 13.93 22.39 2.83
CA ALA A 34 13.65 23.62 2.09
C ALA A 34 14.70 23.93 1.00
N ALA A 35 15.29 22.90 0.39
CA ALA A 35 16.37 22.98 -0.55
C ALA A 35 15.82 22.76 -1.97
N THR A 36 16.01 23.76 -2.84
CA THR A 36 15.52 23.79 -4.23
C THR A 36 16.17 22.75 -5.15
N ASP A 37 17.08 21.94 -4.61
CA ASP A 37 17.82 20.86 -5.25
C ASP A 37 17.41 19.46 -4.75
N ASP A 38 16.44 19.37 -3.83
CA ASP A 38 15.94 18.10 -3.32
C ASP A 38 15.19 17.29 -4.38
N ARG A 39 15.34 15.96 -4.27
CA ARG A 39 14.64 14.99 -5.11
C ARG A 39 13.25 14.78 -4.54
N GLU A 40 12.24 14.88 -5.39
CA GLU A 40 10.86 14.65 -5.00
C GLU A 40 10.40 13.28 -5.49
N PHE A 41 10.12 12.37 -4.56
CA PHE A 41 9.55 11.07 -4.90
C PHE A 41 8.04 11.15 -4.83
N SER A 42 7.35 10.72 -5.88
CA SER A 42 5.90 10.64 -5.92
C SER A 42 5.43 9.21 -6.18
N LEU A 43 4.28 8.88 -5.58
CA LEU A 43 3.59 7.62 -5.79
C LEU A 43 2.10 7.89 -5.97
N ALA A 44 1.53 7.39 -7.06
CA ALA A 44 0.11 7.56 -7.36
C ALA A 44 -0.55 6.25 -7.79
N SER A 45 -1.78 6.03 -7.36
CA SER A 45 -2.61 4.92 -7.83
C SER A 45 -4.09 5.30 -7.85
N ALA A 46 -4.78 4.86 -8.90
CA ALA A 46 -6.23 5.02 -9.05
C ALA A 46 -7.01 4.02 -8.19
N ASP A 47 -6.38 2.92 -7.78
CA ASP A 47 -7.04 1.78 -7.14
C ASP A 47 -7.00 1.85 -5.62
N VAL A 48 -6.17 2.73 -5.06
CA VAL A 48 -5.98 2.85 -3.61
C VAL A 48 -6.65 4.11 -3.08
N ALA A 49 -7.28 4.00 -1.91
CA ALA A 49 -7.96 5.12 -1.27
C ALA A 49 -6.99 6.03 -0.49
N SER A 50 -5.84 5.50 -0.06
CA SER A 50 -4.88 6.20 0.78
C SER A 50 -3.45 5.76 0.49
N ILE A 51 -2.61 6.72 0.09
CA ILE A 51 -1.15 6.61 0.06
C ILE A 51 -0.64 7.71 0.98
N GLY A 52 0.37 7.42 1.80
CA GLY A 52 1.04 8.41 2.64
C GLY A 52 2.55 8.34 2.49
N CYS A 53 3.24 9.47 2.60
CA CYS A 53 4.69 9.46 2.78
C CYS A 53 5.01 8.92 4.18
N TYR A 54 5.79 7.83 4.24
CA TYR A 54 6.18 7.21 5.50
C TYR A 54 7.53 7.73 5.99
N ALA A 55 8.54 7.71 5.12
CA ALA A 55 9.90 8.12 5.46
C ALA A 55 10.68 8.51 4.20
N PHE A 56 11.68 9.37 4.35
CA PHE A 56 12.65 9.72 3.32
C PHE A 56 13.95 10.15 4.00
N GLY A 57 15.05 10.16 3.25
CA GLY A 57 16.31 10.70 3.75
C GLY A 57 17.55 10.14 3.09
N ASP A 58 18.68 10.48 3.67
CA ASP A 58 20.01 10.07 3.19
C ASP A 58 20.42 8.73 3.77
N GLY A 59 21.39 8.08 3.12
CA GLY A 59 22.14 7.02 3.77
C GLY A 59 21.31 5.77 4.00
N ASN A 60 20.76 5.25 2.91
CA ASN A 60 20.28 3.87 2.89
C ASN A 60 21.39 2.95 3.41
N ASP A 61 21.11 2.22 4.48
CA ASP A 61 22.08 1.27 5.00
C ASP A 61 22.28 0.15 3.98
N LYS A 62 23.47 -0.46 3.99
CA LYS A 62 23.76 -1.62 3.11
C LYS A 62 22.85 -2.82 3.38
N LEU A 63 22.02 -2.74 4.43
CA LEU A 63 21.12 -3.80 4.87
C LEU A 63 19.70 -3.60 4.35
N ASP A 64 19.46 -2.56 3.54
CA ASP A 64 18.18 -2.24 2.95
C ASP A 64 17.05 -2.15 3.98
N LYS A 65 17.35 -1.63 5.17
CA LYS A 65 16.35 -1.44 6.22
C LYS A 65 15.81 -0.03 6.17
N LEU A 66 14.48 0.07 6.13
CA LEU A 66 13.81 1.34 6.40
C LEU A 66 14.07 1.75 7.85
N PRO A 67 14.65 2.93 8.11
CA PRO A 67 14.93 3.39 9.46
C PRO A 67 13.66 3.41 10.32
N GLY A 68 13.71 2.79 11.50
CA GLY A 68 12.58 2.73 12.44
C GLY A 68 11.46 1.77 12.03
N PHE A 69 11.56 1.08 10.90
CA PHE A 69 10.56 0.11 10.46
C PHE A 69 10.79 -1.27 11.10
N THR A 70 9.72 -1.86 11.63
CA THR A 70 9.75 -3.16 12.31
C THR A 70 9.03 -4.29 11.56
N GLY A 71 8.43 -4.00 10.40
CA GLY A 71 7.72 -5.01 9.62
C GLY A 71 8.67 -5.92 8.82
N THR A 72 8.07 -6.73 7.96
CA THR A 72 8.79 -7.77 7.21
C THR A 72 9.14 -7.28 5.81
N LEU A 73 10.38 -7.45 5.37
CA LEU A 73 10.76 -7.29 3.96
C LEU A 73 10.11 -8.43 3.15
N LEU A 74 9.24 -8.07 2.21
CA LEU A 74 8.48 -9.04 1.40
C LEU A 74 9.18 -9.36 0.09
N ASP A 75 9.71 -8.33 -0.58
CA ASP A 75 10.42 -8.46 -1.84
C ASP A 75 11.33 -7.26 -2.13
N LYS A 76 12.31 -7.47 -3.01
CA LYS A 76 13.26 -6.45 -3.47
C LYS A 76 13.59 -6.63 -4.95
N SER A 77 13.52 -5.56 -5.74
CA SER A 77 13.64 -5.62 -7.22
C SER A 77 15.00 -6.11 -7.74
N ASP A 78 16.06 -6.06 -6.93
CA ASP A 78 17.43 -6.46 -7.27
C ASP A 78 17.90 -7.72 -6.52
N SER A 79 17.09 -8.28 -5.62
CA SER A 79 17.43 -9.49 -4.87
C SER A 79 16.22 -10.42 -4.78
N ASN A 80 16.30 -11.56 -5.46
CA ASN A 80 15.33 -12.64 -5.33
C ASN A 80 15.63 -13.60 -4.17
N SER A 81 16.71 -13.36 -3.41
CA SER A 81 17.15 -14.24 -2.31
C SER A 81 16.57 -13.86 -0.95
N ASP A 82 16.09 -12.63 -0.80
CA ASP A 82 15.79 -12.05 0.52
C ASP A 82 14.27 -11.86 0.77
N GLY A 83 13.44 -12.10 -0.23
CA GLY A 83 11.99 -11.91 -0.20
C GLY A 83 11.19 -13.21 -0.13
N THR A 84 10.08 -13.18 0.61
CA THR A 84 9.04 -14.23 0.59
C THR A 84 8.23 -14.26 -0.71
N MET A 85 8.41 -13.29 -1.61
CA MET A 85 7.59 -13.12 -2.81
C MET A 85 8.42 -12.83 -4.08
N PRO A 86 9.10 -13.82 -4.69
CA PRO A 86 10.06 -13.64 -5.79
C PRO A 86 9.48 -13.14 -7.13
N LEU A 87 8.17 -12.87 -7.20
CA LEU A 87 7.43 -12.45 -8.40
C LEU A 87 6.73 -11.10 -8.21
N LEU A 88 6.87 -10.46 -7.05
CA LEU A 88 6.17 -9.22 -6.73
C LEU A 88 6.74 -8.08 -7.59
N LEU A 89 8.05 -7.92 -7.57
CA LEU A 89 8.78 -6.94 -8.37
C LEU A 89 9.48 -7.65 -9.54
N GLY A 90 8.71 -8.38 -10.33
CA GLY A 90 9.21 -9.09 -11.51
C GLY A 90 9.75 -8.11 -12.56
N LYS A 91 11.06 -8.16 -12.83
CA LYS A 91 11.66 -7.58 -14.03
C LYS A 91 10.99 -8.20 -15.25
N THR A 92 10.19 -7.42 -15.99
CA THR A 92 9.66 -7.88 -17.29
C THR A 92 10.78 -8.04 -18.31
N ASP A 93 11.81 -7.19 -18.22
CA ASP A 93 13.03 -7.27 -18.99
C ASP A 93 14.24 -6.93 -18.09
N GLU A 94 15.41 -7.54 -18.33
CA GLU A 94 16.61 -7.43 -17.47
C GLU A 94 17.13 -5.99 -17.25
N ASN A 95 16.58 -5.01 -17.97
CA ASN A 95 16.99 -3.61 -17.97
C ASN A 95 15.93 -2.60 -17.44
N ASP A 96 14.68 -3.00 -17.15
CA ASP A 96 13.56 -2.04 -17.29
C ASP A 96 13.01 -1.41 -16.00
N LEU A 97 13.49 -1.78 -14.82
CA LEU A 97 13.22 -1.02 -13.57
C LEU A 97 14.40 -0.09 -13.19
N GLN A 98 15.52 -0.16 -13.92
CA GLN A 98 16.79 0.46 -13.51
C GLN A 98 17.20 1.69 -14.33
N SER A 99 16.39 2.16 -15.28
CA SER A 99 16.72 3.35 -16.06
C SER A 99 15.50 4.22 -16.27
N GLY A 100 15.23 5.10 -15.30
CA GLY A 100 14.18 6.08 -15.46
C GLY A 100 14.01 6.98 -14.25
N LEU A 101 13.45 8.16 -14.51
CA LEU A 101 12.95 9.08 -13.50
C LEU A 101 11.46 8.86 -13.23
N TYR A 102 10.81 7.95 -13.95
CA TYR A 102 9.39 7.64 -13.76
C TYR A 102 9.07 6.26 -14.35
N GLY A 103 7.93 5.72 -13.94
CA GLY A 103 7.43 4.49 -14.52
C GLY A 103 6.17 4.00 -13.82
N THR A 104 5.82 2.75 -14.12
CA THR A 104 4.71 2.04 -13.46
C THR A 104 5.26 0.73 -12.92
N PHE A 105 4.88 0.35 -11.70
CA PHE A 105 5.08 -1.02 -11.21
C PHE A 105 3.75 -1.57 -10.72
N SER A 106 3.59 -2.88 -10.86
CA SER A 106 2.37 -3.59 -10.50
C SER A 106 2.69 -4.94 -9.92
N PHE A 107 1.93 -5.35 -8.90
CA PHE A 107 2.15 -6.62 -8.22
C PHE A 107 0.90 -7.19 -7.55
N ILE A 108 0.93 -8.49 -7.23
CA ILE A 108 -0.15 -9.18 -6.53
C ILE A 108 -0.09 -8.86 -5.04
N VAL A 109 -1.16 -8.30 -4.47
CA VAL A 109 -1.17 -7.93 -3.05
C VAL A 109 -1.03 -9.19 -2.18
N PRO A 110 -0.02 -9.26 -1.29
CA PRO A 110 0.10 -10.38 -0.37
C PRO A 110 -1.04 -10.40 0.63
N THR A 111 -1.54 -11.60 0.93
CA THR A 111 -2.51 -11.80 2.00
C THR A 111 -1.84 -11.74 3.37
N GLY A 112 -2.59 -11.32 4.39
CA GLY A 112 -2.11 -11.30 5.78
C GLY A 112 -1.35 -10.03 6.16
N TYR A 113 -1.48 -8.95 5.40
CA TYR A 113 -0.92 -7.63 5.70
C TYR A 113 -2.01 -6.57 5.62
N ASP A 114 -2.03 -5.64 6.56
CA ASP A 114 -2.99 -4.53 6.54
C ASP A 114 -2.42 -3.31 5.83
N THR A 115 -1.11 -3.09 5.95
CA THR A 115 -0.39 -1.98 5.33
C THR A 115 0.85 -2.50 4.62
N LEU A 116 1.06 -2.01 3.39
CA LEU A 116 2.31 -2.20 2.66
C LEU A 116 3.13 -0.92 2.71
N TYR A 117 4.45 -1.09 2.75
CA TYR A 117 5.39 0.01 2.65
C TYR A 117 6.23 -0.20 1.40
N ILE A 118 6.22 0.76 0.50
CA ILE A 118 6.95 0.70 -0.76
C ILE A 118 8.07 1.72 -0.69
N SER A 119 9.31 1.24 -0.73
CA SER A 119 10.48 2.10 -0.73
C SER A 119 11.10 2.18 -2.11
N PHE A 120 11.38 3.40 -2.56
CA PHE A 120 12.21 3.70 -3.71
C PHE A 120 13.58 4.15 -3.26
N LYS A 121 14.59 3.67 -3.96
CA LYS A 121 15.98 4.09 -3.78
C LYS A 121 16.48 4.61 -5.10
N SER A 122 17.12 5.76 -5.06
CA SER A 122 17.82 6.31 -6.21
C SER A 122 19.28 5.86 -6.16
N GLY A 123 19.77 5.32 -7.27
CA GLY A 123 21.18 4.95 -7.43
C GLY A 123 21.94 6.16 -7.95
N GLN A 124 22.78 6.74 -7.11
CA GLN A 124 23.77 7.69 -7.59
C GLN A 124 24.98 6.91 -8.10
N GLY A 125 25.36 7.12 -9.36
CA GLY A 125 26.57 6.56 -9.97
C GLY A 125 27.87 7.09 -9.33
N GLY A 126 28.11 6.80 -8.05
CA GLY A 126 29.40 6.97 -7.37
C GLY A 126 29.68 8.29 -6.67
N LYS A 127 28.77 9.27 -6.66
CA LYS A 127 28.96 10.52 -5.88
C LYS A 127 28.00 10.57 -4.70
N LYS A 128 28.39 10.09 -3.52
CA LYS A 128 27.69 10.47 -2.27
C LYS A 128 27.79 11.97 -2.13
N ASN A 129 26.71 12.75 -2.20
CA ASN A 129 26.82 14.20 -1.99
C ASN A 129 25.49 14.84 -1.53
N ASP A 130 25.61 15.57 -0.42
CA ASP A 130 25.13 16.94 -0.20
C ASP A 130 23.68 17.23 0.24
N GLY A 131 22.92 16.25 0.73
CA GLY A 131 21.68 16.49 1.50
C GLY A 131 20.37 16.14 0.80
N ASN A 132 20.41 15.47 -0.36
CA ASN A 132 19.21 15.03 -1.07
C ASN A 132 18.86 13.59 -0.69
N PRO A 133 17.57 13.27 -0.51
CA PRO A 133 17.16 11.93 -0.10
C PRO A 133 17.58 10.87 -1.12
N ASP A 134 18.35 9.89 -0.67
CA ASP A 134 18.72 8.70 -1.43
C ASP A 134 17.52 7.74 -1.57
N TYR A 135 16.56 7.83 -0.66
CA TYR A 135 15.38 6.99 -0.63
C TYR A 135 14.12 7.74 -0.19
N ALA A 136 12.97 7.21 -0.60
CA ALA A 136 11.66 7.52 -0.06
C ALA A 136 10.88 6.24 0.18
N ALA A 137 9.89 6.30 1.06
CA ALA A 137 9.02 5.20 1.42
C ALA A 137 7.59 5.68 1.60
N PHE A 138 6.66 4.91 1.07
CA PHE A 138 5.24 5.21 1.04
C PHE A 138 4.46 4.12 1.75
N SER A 139 3.56 4.50 2.65
CA SER A 139 2.59 3.58 3.25
C SER A 139 1.32 3.50 2.42
N VAL A 140 0.82 2.29 2.19
CA VAL A 140 -0.40 2.01 1.45
C VAL A 140 -1.27 1.10 2.32
N ASP A 141 -2.46 1.58 2.67
CA ASP A 141 -3.46 0.76 3.37
C ASP A 141 -4.09 -0.20 2.36
N VAL A 142 -3.83 -1.49 2.53
CA VAL A 142 -4.36 -2.56 1.68
C VAL A 142 -5.47 -3.34 2.37
N ALA A 143 -5.69 -3.19 3.68
CA ALA A 143 -6.78 -3.83 4.41
C ALA A 143 -8.15 -3.35 3.91
N ALA A 144 -8.24 -2.06 3.57
CA ALA A 144 -9.45 -1.46 3.02
C ALA A 144 -9.74 -1.89 1.56
N LEU A 145 -8.77 -2.48 0.89
CA LEU A 145 -8.79 -2.72 -0.55
C LEU A 145 -8.95 -4.22 -0.82
N ALA A 146 -10.11 -4.62 -1.34
CA ALA A 146 -10.35 -5.99 -1.81
C ALA A 146 -9.63 -6.28 -3.15
N LEU A 147 -8.41 -5.76 -3.31
CA LEU A 147 -7.63 -5.84 -4.54
C LEU A 147 -6.74 -7.07 -4.53
N SER A 148 -6.74 -7.81 -5.65
CA SER A 148 -5.75 -8.87 -5.88
C SER A 148 -4.44 -8.32 -6.44
N THR A 149 -4.48 -7.14 -7.05
CA THR A 149 -3.37 -6.53 -7.78
C THR A 149 -3.34 -5.04 -7.47
N LEU A 150 -2.14 -4.51 -7.31
CA LEU A 150 -1.88 -3.12 -6.96
C LEU A 150 -0.93 -2.56 -8.01
N SER A 151 -1.31 -1.45 -8.63
CA SER A 151 -0.52 -0.79 -9.66
C SER A 151 -0.29 0.66 -9.26
N PHE A 152 0.94 1.13 -9.42
CA PHE A 152 1.31 2.51 -9.13
C PHE A 152 2.13 3.12 -10.24
N ASN A 153 1.89 4.41 -10.47
CA ASN A 153 2.82 5.26 -11.17
C ASN A 153 3.77 5.91 -10.16
N TRP A 154 5.05 5.92 -10.47
CA TRP A 154 6.08 6.57 -9.65
C TRP A 154 6.86 7.57 -10.48
N ALA A 155 7.40 8.58 -9.81
CA ALA A 155 8.36 9.51 -10.39
C ALA A 155 9.37 10.01 -9.34
N ILE A 156 10.55 10.37 -9.82
CA ILE A 156 11.63 11.07 -9.13
C ILE A 156 11.79 12.39 -9.89
N GLY A 157 11.25 13.46 -9.33
CA GLY A 157 11.44 14.82 -9.85
C GLY A 157 12.75 15.41 -9.34
N SER A 158 13.43 16.19 -10.18
CA SER A 158 14.24 17.29 -9.68
C SER A 158 13.27 18.39 -9.27
N GLY A 159 13.33 18.89 -8.04
CA GLY A 159 12.37 19.82 -7.42
C GLY A 159 12.22 21.21 -8.10
N HIS A 160 11.97 21.25 -9.41
CA HIS A 160 11.67 22.47 -10.14
C HIS A 160 10.16 22.71 -10.09
N GLU A 161 9.74 23.55 -9.14
CA GLU A 161 8.36 23.83 -8.72
C GLU A 161 7.37 24.32 -9.81
N ASP A 162 7.78 24.42 -11.07
CA ASP A 162 7.00 25.11 -12.11
C ASP A 162 6.24 24.22 -13.10
N SER A 163 6.09 22.90 -12.87
CA SER A 163 5.17 22.15 -13.72
C SER A 163 4.55 20.88 -13.12
N PRO A 164 3.21 20.85 -12.93
CA PRO A 164 2.55 19.68 -12.37
C PRO A 164 2.46 18.47 -13.32
N TYR A 165 2.85 18.57 -14.60
CA TYR A 165 2.90 17.38 -15.50
C TYR A 165 3.80 17.52 -16.75
N THR A 166 4.49 18.65 -16.97
CA THR A 166 5.28 18.89 -18.21
C THR A 166 6.79 19.06 -18.02
N ALA A 167 7.30 18.99 -16.79
CA ALA A 167 8.76 19.07 -16.53
C ALA A 167 9.51 17.73 -16.70
N PHE A 168 8.87 16.67 -17.18
CA PHE A 168 9.50 15.35 -17.38
C PHE A 168 10.61 15.28 -18.45
N ASN A 169 10.86 16.37 -19.19
CA ASN A 169 11.78 16.37 -20.34
C ASN A 169 13.14 17.05 -20.11
N ALA A 170 13.41 17.59 -18.92
CA ALA A 170 14.75 18.07 -18.58
C ALA A 170 15.49 16.97 -17.81
N ILE A 171 15.91 15.92 -18.52
CA ILE A 171 16.91 14.99 -18.00
C ILE A 171 18.20 15.79 -17.91
N ASP A 172 18.51 16.30 -16.73
CA ASP A 172 19.84 16.82 -16.46
C ASP A 172 20.81 15.63 -16.51
N SER A 173 21.56 15.51 -17.61
CA SER A 173 22.50 14.41 -17.83
C SER A 173 23.63 14.36 -16.80
N ASP A 174 23.81 15.44 -16.02
CA ASP A 174 24.80 15.50 -14.95
C ASP A 174 24.27 14.91 -13.63
N LEU A 175 22.96 14.77 -13.50
CA LEU A 175 22.30 14.01 -12.46
C LEU A 175 22.13 12.57 -12.95
N ASN A 176 23.15 11.72 -12.71
CA ASN A 176 23.04 10.26 -12.82
C ASN A 176 22.03 9.73 -11.78
N GLN A 177 20.78 10.13 -11.93
CA GLN A 177 19.64 9.79 -11.10
C GLN A 177 18.84 8.75 -11.86
N ALA A 178 18.84 7.54 -11.33
CA ALA A 178 17.94 6.50 -11.76
C ALA A 178 17.39 5.84 -10.50
N LEU A 179 16.16 5.35 -10.58
CA LEU A 179 15.68 4.39 -9.61
C LEU A 179 16.65 3.18 -9.63
N SER A 180 17.32 2.93 -8.52
CA SER A 180 18.17 1.75 -8.40
C SER A 180 17.34 0.55 -8.01
N HIS A 181 16.60 0.67 -6.90
CA HIS A 181 15.94 -0.46 -6.24
C HIS A 181 14.57 -0.04 -5.72
N VAL A 182 13.64 -0.99 -5.75
CA VAL A 182 12.35 -0.94 -5.08
C VAL A 182 12.34 -2.03 -4.02
N SER A 183 11.82 -1.71 -2.84
CA SER A 183 11.62 -2.68 -1.76
C SER A 183 10.18 -2.61 -1.29
N VAL A 184 9.55 -3.76 -1.10
CA VAL A 184 8.20 -3.84 -0.52
C VAL A 184 8.30 -4.50 0.84
N TYR A 185 7.71 -3.84 1.83
CA TYR A 185 7.56 -4.35 3.17
C TYR A 185 6.08 -4.48 3.53
N GLY A 186 5.78 -5.35 4.49
CA GLY A 186 4.43 -5.53 5.00
C GLY A 186 4.39 -5.43 6.52
N ASP A 187 3.37 -4.74 7.02
CA ASP A 187 2.95 -4.84 8.42
C ASP A 187 1.87 -5.92 8.54
N PRO A 188 2.15 -7.05 9.22
CA PRO A 188 1.23 -8.17 9.31
C PRO A 188 -0.12 -7.74 9.87
N SER A 189 -1.20 -8.27 9.30
CA SER A 189 -2.52 -7.96 9.80
C SER A 189 -2.65 -8.42 11.24
N VAL A 190 -3.12 -7.52 12.10
CA VAL A 190 -3.37 -7.89 13.50
C VAL A 190 -4.61 -8.75 13.49
N VAL A 191 -4.42 -10.07 13.42
CA VAL A 191 -5.53 -11.02 13.53
C VAL A 191 -6.27 -10.67 14.81
N PRO A 192 -7.55 -10.23 14.74
CA PRO A 192 -8.28 -9.86 15.93
C PRO A 192 -8.41 -11.10 16.81
N LEU A 193 -7.54 -11.18 17.83
CA LEU A 193 -7.61 -12.16 18.90
C LEU A 193 -8.99 -12.26 19.57
N PRO A 194 -9.88 -11.23 19.55
CA PRO A 194 -11.23 -11.40 20.08
C PRO A 194 -11.96 -12.58 19.46
N ALA A 195 -11.88 -12.80 18.15
CA ALA A 195 -12.65 -13.88 17.51
C ALA A 195 -12.16 -15.26 17.97
N ALA A 196 -10.85 -15.50 17.95
CA ALA A 196 -10.27 -16.75 18.44
C ALA A 196 -10.52 -16.95 19.94
N GLY A 197 -10.46 -15.87 20.74
CA GLY A 197 -10.82 -15.88 22.15
C GLY A 197 -12.29 -16.22 22.38
N TRP A 198 -13.21 -15.66 21.59
CA TRP A 198 -14.64 -15.97 21.63
C TRP A 198 -14.93 -17.41 21.21
N PHE A 199 -14.27 -17.92 20.17
CA PHE A 199 -14.38 -19.33 19.76
C PHE A 199 -13.84 -20.28 20.84
N LEU A 200 -12.72 -19.94 21.48
CA LEU A 200 -12.18 -20.72 22.59
C LEU A 200 -13.12 -20.71 23.79
N LEU A 201 -13.65 -19.54 24.16
CA LEU A 201 -14.60 -19.39 25.26
C LEU A 201 -15.89 -20.16 25.01
N THR A 202 -16.46 -20.06 23.81
CA THR A 202 -17.67 -20.83 23.44
C THR A 202 -17.40 -22.33 23.44
N ALA A 203 -16.24 -22.78 22.96
CA ALA A 203 -15.83 -24.18 23.04
C ALA A 203 -15.70 -24.67 24.49
N LEU A 204 -15.10 -23.86 25.37
CA LEU A 204 -14.97 -24.18 26.80
C LEU A 204 -16.33 -24.24 27.51
N VAL A 205 -17.23 -23.30 27.22
CA VAL A 205 -18.61 -23.32 27.75
C VAL A 205 -19.37 -24.55 27.26
N GLY A 206 -19.23 -24.93 25.98
CA GLY A 206 -19.81 -26.16 25.43
C GLY A 206 -19.26 -27.41 26.12
N LEU A 207 -17.96 -27.48 26.36
CA LEU A 207 -17.32 -28.58 27.08
C LEU A 207 -17.80 -28.69 28.54
N ALA A 208 -17.95 -27.57 29.23
CA ALA A 208 -18.47 -27.55 30.60
C ALA A 208 -19.96 -27.96 30.63
N GLY A 209 -20.77 -27.46 29.69
CA GLY A 209 -22.19 -27.77 29.57
C GLY A 209 -22.46 -29.26 29.31
N THR A 210 -21.69 -29.89 28.41
CA THR A 210 -21.83 -31.33 28.12
C THR A 210 -21.50 -32.21 29.33
N ARG A 211 -20.52 -31.83 30.15
CA ARG A 211 -20.21 -32.52 31.41
C ARG A 211 -21.34 -32.41 32.43
N TRP A 212 -21.99 -31.24 32.50
CA TRP A 212 -23.09 -31.02 33.44
C TRP A 212 -24.35 -31.82 33.05
N LEU A 213 -24.70 -31.85 31.76
CA LEU A 213 -25.84 -32.62 31.25
C LEU A 213 -25.67 -34.13 31.45
N ASN A 214 -24.45 -34.67 31.31
CA ASN A 214 -24.21 -36.10 31.52
C ASN A 214 -24.28 -36.54 32.99
N LYS A 215 -24.12 -35.62 33.96
CA LYS A 215 -24.20 -35.94 35.39
C LYS A 215 -25.61 -36.37 35.83
N GLY A 216 -26.66 -35.86 35.19
CA GLY A 216 -28.05 -36.21 35.49
C GLY A 216 -28.49 -37.58 34.95
N ARG A 217 -27.82 -38.10 33.92
CA ARG A 217 -28.13 -39.40 33.30
C ARG A 217 -27.56 -40.61 34.03
N ALA A 218 -26.58 -40.41 34.92
CA ALA A 218 -26.02 -41.49 35.74
C ALA A 218 -26.84 -41.77 37.02
N ALA A 219 -27.86 -40.96 37.29
CA ALA A 219 -28.72 -41.05 38.48
C ALA A 219 -30.16 -41.50 38.18
N ALA A 220 -30.47 -41.86 36.93
CA ALA A 220 -31.73 -42.42 36.47
C ALA A 220 -31.48 -43.84 35.93
#